data_AF-A0AA88BBI7-F1
#
_entry.id   AF-A0AA88BBI7-F1
#
_cell.length_a   1.000
_cell.length_b   1.000
_cell.length_c   1.000
_cell.angle_alpha   90.00
_cell.angle_beta   90.00
_cell.angle_gamma   90.00
#
_symmetry.space_group_name_H-M   'P 1'
#
loop_
_entity.id
_entity.type
_entity.pdbx_description
1 polymer ?
#
loop_
_entity_poly.entity_id
_entity_poly.type
_entity_poly.pdbx_seq_one_letter_code
_entity_poly.pdbx_strand_id
1 'polypeptide(L)'
;MLNQISIRTKLLSAVLAMAVAICCVTGIALWSMYQRMYQDRVNVLKAMVDAGYSLAEKFEAAAVAGQLTRDEAQARFKDALLKIRYSGDEYLFAHTYDQVGFAHPSPKLMGKDVSGIKDSNGVPVIPALLDIVRK
;
A
#
# COMPACT_ATOMS: atom_id res chain seq x y z
N MET A 1 34.39 -28.10 35.91
CA MET A 1 34.31 -26.63 36.14
C MET A 1 32.95 -26.15 36.65
N LEU A 2 31.84 -26.83 36.37
CA LEU A 2 30.50 -26.48 36.91
C LEU A 2 30.29 -26.79 38.41
N ASN A 3 31.21 -27.51 39.06
CA ASN A 3 31.00 -27.99 40.43
C ASN A 3 31.39 -26.98 41.53
N GLN A 4 32.01 -25.85 41.18
CA GLN A 4 32.43 -24.80 42.12
C GLN A 4 31.45 -23.60 42.18
N ILE A 5 30.35 -23.66 41.42
CA ILE A 5 29.35 -22.59 41.36
C ILE A 5 28.22 -22.90 42.35
N SER A 6 27.80 -21.89 43.13
CA SER A 6 26.69 -22.04 44.09
C SER A 6 25.40 -22.51 43.40
N ILE A 7 24.61 -23.32 44.09
CA ILE A 7 23.34 -23.88 43.57
C ILE A 7 22.40 -22.76 43.13
N ARG A 8 22.36 -21.64 43.84
CA ARG A 8 21.56 -20.46 43.49
C ARG A 8 21.94 -19.90 42.12
N THR A 9 23.24 -19.75 41.85
CA THR A 9 23.72 -19.20 40.58
C THR A 9 23.41 -20.15 39.41
N LYS A 10 23.50 -21.47 39.62
CA LYS A 10 23.10 -22.46 38.61
C LYS A 10 21.62 -22.32 38.26
N LEU A 11 20.75 -22.28 39.26
CA LEU A 11 19.30 -22.11 39.05
C LEU A 11 18.97 -20.78 38.36
N LEU A 12 19.55 -19.67 38.80
CA LEU A 12 19.34 -18.36 38.18
C LEU A 12 19.83 -18.30 36.73
N SER A 13 20.97 -18.93 36.42
CA SER A 13 21.48 -18.97 35.04
C SER A 13 20.56 -19.75 34.10
N ALA A 14 19.96 -20.84 34.56
CA ALA A 14 19.00 -21.62 33.78
C ALA A 14 17.70 -20.84 33.54
N VAL A 15 17.21 -20.13 34.55
CA VAL A 15 16.04 -19.24 34.42
C VAL A 15 16.33 -18.09 33.45
N LEU A 16 17.49 -17.44 33.56
CA LEU A 16 17.88 -16.36 32.66
C LEU A 16 18.05 -16.85 31.22
N ALA A 17 18.66 -18.02 31.02
CA ALA A 17 18.81 -18.63 29.70
C ALA A 17 17.45 -18.92 29.06
N MET A 18 16.49 -19.46 29.83
CA MET A 18 15.11 -19.65 29.35
C MET A 18 14.43 -18.32 29.03
N ALA A 19 14.57 -17.30 29.88
CA ALA A 19 13.98 -15.99 29.64
C ALA A 19 14.52 -15.37 28.34
N VAL A 20 15.83 -15.41 28.13
CA VAL A 20 16.47 -14.94 26.88
C VAL A 20 15.98 -15.72 25.68
N ALA A 21 15.90 -17.06 25.77
CA ALA A 21 15.40 -17.90 24.68
C ALA A 21 13.95 -17.53 24.31
N ILE A 22 13.07 -17.32 25.30
CA ILE A 22 11.68 -16.89 25.08
C ILE A 22 11.62 -15.50 24.45
N CYS A 23 12.44 -14.55 24.91
CA CYS A 23 12.52 -13.21 24.33
C CYS A 23 12.97 -13.27 22.86
N CYS A 24 13.98 -14.10 22.54
CA CYS A 24 14.46 -14.27 21.17
C CYS A 24 13.37 -14.88 20.26
N VAL A 25 12.73 -15.97 20.69
CA VAL A 25 11.67 -16.63 19.90
C VAL A 25 10.50 -15.67 19.69
N THR A 26 10.06 -14.97 20.74
CA THR A 26 8.98 -13.99 20.64
C THR A 26 9.37 -12.83 19.71
N GLY A 27 10.60 -12.32 19.82
CA GLY A 27 11.10 -11.26 18.95
C GLY A 27 11.10 -11.66 17.47
N ILE A 28 11.57 -12.87 17.16
CA ILE A 28 11.55 -13.42 15.79
C ILE A 28 10.11 -13.62 15.30
N ALA A 29 9.22 -14.11 16.17
CA ALA A 29 7.81 -14.31 15.83
C ALA A 29 7.12 -12.97 15.52
N LEU A 30 7.31 -11.95 16.35
CA LEU A 30 6.77 -10.61 16.14
C LEU A 30 7.30 -9.97 14.85
N TRP A 31 8.61 -10.08 14.59
CA TRP A 31 9.21 -9.61 13.35
C TRP A 31 8.59 -10.30 12.13
N SER A 32 8.48 -11.63 12.19
CA SER A 32 7.88 -12.41 11.11
C SER A 32 6.41 -12.07 10.89
N MET A 33 5.66 -11.79 11.97
CA MET A 33 4.26 -11.39 11.89
C MET A 33 4.11 -10.01 11.27
N TYR A 34 4.95 -9.04 11.66
CA TYR A 34 5.00 -7.72 11.07
C TYR A 34 5.27 -7.78 9.56
N GLN A 35 6.28 -8.55 9.14
CA GLN A 35 6.61 -8.71 7.73
C GLN A 35 5.44 -9.32 6.93
N ARG A 36 4.75 -10.33 7.47
CA ARG A 36 3.57 -10.91 6.83
C ARG A 36 2.45 -9.89 6.69
N MET A 37 2.07 -9.21 7.78
CA MET A 37 1.01 -8.20 7.76
C MET A 37 1.31 -7.08 6.76
N TYR A 38 2.57 -6.64 6.69
CA TYR A 38 3.00 -5.63 5.73
C TYR A 38 2.84 -6.11 4.29
N GLN A 39 3.34 -7.32 3.98
CA GLN A 39 3.22 -7.89 2.64
C GLN A 39 1.77 -8.16 2.24
N ASP A 40 0.94 -8.64 3.18
CA ASP A 40 -0.48 -8.85 2.94
C ASP A 40 -1.17 -7.53 2.58
N ARG A 41 -0.84 -6.42 3.28
CA ARG A 41 -1.36 -5.09 2.92
C ARG A 41 -0.91 -4.67 1.53
N VAL A 42 0.37 -4.86 1.18
CA VAL A 42 0.90 -4.55 -0.16
C VAL A 42 0.17 -5.38 -1.23
N ASN A 43 -0.05 -6.66 -0.99
CA ASN A 43 -0.73 -7.56 -1.93
C ASN A 43 -2.19 -7.16 -2.16
N VAL A 44 -2.91 -6.77 -1.10
CA VAL A 44 -4.27 -6.24 -1.21
C VAL A 44 -4.27 -4.96 -2.06
N LEU A 45 -3.34 -4.03 -1.82
CA LEU A 45 -3.24 -2.79 -2.58
C LEU A 45 -2.95 -3.08 -4.07
N LYS A 46 -2.02 -3.99 -4.37
CA LYS A 46 -1.73 -4.41 -5.75
C LYS A 46 -2.97 -4.97 -6.44
N ALA A 47 -3.67 -5.92 -5.81
CA ALA A 47 -4.88 -6.50 -6.37
C ALA A 47 -5.97 -5.46 -6.66
N MET A 48 -6.12 -4.44 -5.80
CA MET A 48 -7.08 -3.36 -6.03
C MET A 48 -6.65 -2.43 -7.17
N VAL A 49 -5.35 -2.13 -7.29
CA VAL A 49 -4.81 -1.36 -8.41
C VAL A 49 -4.95 -2.13 -9.73
N ASP A 50 -4.68 -3.44 -9.74
CA ASP A 50 -4.85 -4.31 -10.91
C ASP A 50 -6.31 -4.34 -11.36
N ALA A 51 -7.26 -4.44 -10.43
CA ALA A 51 -8.69 -4.36 -10.75
C ALA A 51 -9.07 -2.99 -11.36
N GLY A 52 -8.53 -1.90 -10.81
CA GLY A 52 -8.69 -0.56 -11.38
C GLY A 52 -8.08 -0.44 -12.78
N TYR A 53 -6.94 -1.06 -13.02
CA TYR A 53 -6.28 -1.10 -14.32
C TYR A 53 -7.08 -1.88 -15.36
N SER A 54 -7.56 -3.08 -15.03
CA SER A 54 -8.43 -3.87 -15.93
C SER A 54 -9.72 -3.13 -16.29
N LEU A 55 -10.25 -2.31 -15.37
CA LEU A 55 -11.38 -1.43 -15.65
C LEU A 55 -11.02 -0.33 -16.66
N ALA A 56 -9.83 0.27 -16.54
CA ALA A 56 -9.32 1.22 -17.51
C ALA A 56 -9.14 0.58 -18.90
N GLU A 57 -8.54 -0.61 -18.98
CA GLU A 57 -8.34 -1.37 -20.22
C GLU A 57 -9.67 -1.67 -20.92
N LYS A 58 -10.70 -2.07 -20.18
CA LYS A 58 -12.03 -2.31 -20.75
C LYS A 58 -12.59 -1.08 -21.47
N PHE A 59 -12.50 0.10 -20.84
CA PHE A 59 -13.01 1.34 -21.44
C PHE A 59 -12.11 1.87 -22.56
N GLU A 60 -10.79 1.68 -22.44
CA GLU A 60 -9.85 1.94 -23.53
C GLU A 60 -10.19 1.10 -24.77
N ALA A 61 -10.38 -0.22 -24.60
CA ALA A 61 -10.72 -1.12 -25.70
C ALA A 61 -12.04 -0.72 -26.40
N ALA A 62 -13.05 -0.30 -25.63
CA ALA A 62 -14.31 0.20 -26.19
C ALA A 62 -14.12 1.52 -26.98
N ALA A 63 -13.24 2.40 -26.52
CA ALA A 63 -12.90 3.63 -27.24
C ALA A 63 -12.15 3.35 -28.55
N VAL A 64 -11.15 2.46 -28.50
CA VAL A 64 -10.37 2.04 -29.67
C VAL A 64 -11.25 1.33 -30.70
N ALA A 65 -12.23 0.54 -30.25
CA ALA A 65 -13.21 -0.10 -31.12
C ALA A 65 -14.28 0.86 -31.69
N GLY A 66 -14.24 2.16 -31.34
CA GLY A 66 -15.21 3.16 -31.78
C GLY A 66 -16.61 3.01 -31.15
N GLN A 67 -16.76 2.18 -30.12
CA GLN A 67 -18.02 1.98 -29.41
C GLN A 67 -18.33 3.12 -28.44
N LEU A 68 -17.29 3.83 -27.99
CA LEU A 68 -17.36 5.02 -27.15
C LEU A 68 -16.42 6.08 -27.72
N THR A 69 -16.76 7.34 -27.53
CA THR A 69 -15.76 8.41 -27.67
C THR A 69 -14.72 8.31 -26.55
N ARG A 70 -13.54 8.91 -26.76
CA ARG A 70 -12.48 8.97 -25.75
C ARG A 70 -12.99 9.57 -24.44
N ASP A 71 -13.74 10.66 -24.53
CA ASP A 71 -14.28 11.39 -23.38
C ASP A 71 -15.33 10.56 -22.63
N GLU A 72 -16.22 9.86 -23.35
CA GLU A 72 -17.20 8.97 -22.73
C GLU A 72 -16.54 7.79 -22.02
N ALA A 73 -15.52 7.18 -22.63
CA ALA A 73 -14.77 6.09 -22.02
C ALA A 73 -14.09 6.55 -20.73
N GLN A 74 -13.42 7.70 -20.76
CA GLN A 74 -12.81 8.32 -19.58
C GLN A 74 -13.85 8.68 -18.51
N ALA A 75 -15.00 9.23 -18.88
CA ALA A 75 -16.07 9.56 -17.95
C ALA A 75 -16.63 8.31 -17.25
N ARG A 76 -16.89 7.24 -18.00
CA ARG A 76 -17.37 5.96 -17.46
C ARG A 76 -16.34 5.29 -16.57
N PHE A 77 -15.06 5.34 -16.95
CA PHE A 77 -13.97 4.87 -16.11
C PHE A 77 -13.91 5.64 -14.78
N LYS A 78 -13.94 6.97 -14.80
CA LYS A 78 -13.91 7.80 -13.59
C LYS A 78 -15.06 7.45 -12.64
N ASP A 79 -16.29 7.37 -13.16
CA ASP A 79 -17.47 7.02 -12.34
C ASP A 79 -17.34 5.62 -11.71
N ALA A 80 -16.92 4.64 -12.50
CA ALA A 80 -16.78 3.27 -12.03
C ALA A 80 -15.62 3.13 -11.02
N LEU A 81 -14.46 3.76 -11.27
CA LEU A 81 -13.31 3.75 -10.35
C LEU A 81 -13.67 4.38 -9.00
N LEU A 82 -14.37 5.52 -9.01
CA LEU A 82 -14.72 6.26 -7.80
C LEU A 82 -15.78 5.57 -6.94
N LYS A 83 -16.52 4.60 -7.48
CA LYS A 83 -17.45 3.74 -6.75
C LYS A 83 -16.77 2.58 -6.03
N ILE A 84 -15.52 2.26 -6.36
CA ILE A 84 -14.78 1.20 -5.68
C ILE A 84 -14.43 1.66 -4.27
N ARG A 85 -14.85 0.86 -3.29
CA ARG A 85 -14.45 0.97 -1.88
C ARG A 85 -13.93 -0.39 -1.40
N TYR A 86 -12.86 -0.38 -0.63
CA TYR A 86 -12.26 -1.59 -0.08
C TYR A 86 -11.78 -1.36 1.35
N SER A 87 -11.51 -2.45 2.08
CA SER A 87 -10.98 -2.40 3.46
C SER A 87 -11.69 -1.39 4.38
N GLY A 88 -13.02 -1.30 4.29
CA GLY A 88 -13.81 -0.25 4.94
C GLY A 88 -14.14 0.86 3.95
N ASP A 89 -13.43 1.98 4.03
CA ASP A 89 -13.69 3.19 3.22
C ASP A 89 -12.46 3.62 2.40
N GLU A 90 -11.51 2.72 2.16
CA GLU A 90 -10.37 2.98 1.28
C GLU A 90 -10.84 3.07 -0.16
N TYR A 91 -10.13 3.86 -0.97
CA TYR A 91 -10.53 4.19 -2.34
C TYR A 91 -9.35 4.15 -3.31
N LEU A 92 -9.69 4.11 -4.59
CA LEU A 92 -8.75 4.27 -5.69
C LEU A 92 -8.80 5.70 -6.22
N PHE A 93 -7.67 6.17 -6.74
CA PHE A 93 -7.56 7.47 -7.41
C PHE A 93 -6.66 7.34 -8.64
N ALA A 94 -6.78 8.30 -9.56
CA ALA A 94 -5.94 8.40 -10.73
C ALA A 94 -5.56 9.86 -11.00
N HIS A 95 -4.35 10.07 -11.49
CA HIS A 95 -3.83 11.36 -11.94
C HIS A 95 -3.19 11.20 -13.31
N THR A 96 -3.09 12.29 -14.07
CA THR A 96 -2.36 12.31 -15.34
C THR A 96 -0.86 12.36 -15.12
N TYR A 97 -0.07 12.03 -16.14
CA TYR A 97 1.40 12.21 -16.10
C TYR A 97 1.83 13.67 -15.92
N ASP A 98 0.96 14.62 -16.27
CA ASP A 98 1.12 16.05 -16.03
C ASP A 98 0.69 16.47 -14.62
N GLN A 99 0.50 15.52 -13.72
CA GLN A 99 0.17 15.74 -12.30
C GLN A 99 -1.18 16.44 -12.09
N VAL A 100 -2.17 16.14 -12.94
CA VAL A 100 -3.54 16.65 -12.79
C VAL A 100 -4.42 15.55 -12.18
N GLY A 101 -5.18 15.88 -11.15
CA GLY A 101 -6.14 14.94 -10.55
C GLY A 101 -7.23 14.55 -11.56
N PHE A 102 -7.27 13.27 -11.93
CA PHE A 102 -8.14 12.76 -12.99
C PHE A 102 -9.39 12.07 -12.44
N ALA A 103 -9.23 11.21 -11.43
CA ALA A 103 -10.31 10.64 -10.63
C ALA A 103 -9.90 10.67 -9.17
N HIS A 104 -10.63 11.41 -8.36
CA HIS A 104 -10.46 11.45 -6.91
C HIS A 104 -11.80 11.67 -6.19
N PRO A 105 -12.09 11.01 -5.06
CA PRO A 105 -13.34 11.23 -4.32
C PRO A 105 -13.54 12.68 -3.86
N SER A 106 -12.45 13.36 -3.50
CA SER A 106 -12.46 14.81 -3.22
C SER A 106 -12.60 15.63 -4.52
N PRO A 107 -13.71 16.38 -4.71
CA PRO A 107 -13.91 17.21 -5.90
C PRO A 107 -12.89 18.35 -6.02
N LYS A 108 -12.26 18.75 -4.90
CA LYS A 108 -11.25 19.81 -4.88
C LYS A 108 -9.99 19.45 -5.67
N LEU A 109 -9.74 18.16 -5.91
CA LEU A 109 -8.57 17.67 -6.63
C LEU A 109 -8.85 17.40 -8.11
N MET A 110 -10.13 17.29 -8.50
CA MET A 110 -10.52 17.00 -9.88
C MET A 110 -10.14 18.14 -10.82
N GLY A 111 -9.35 17.84 -11.84
CA GLY A 111 -8.89 18.80 -12.85
C GLY A 111 -7.91 19.84 -12.31
N LYS A 112 -7.31 19.62 -11.13
CA LYS A 112 -6.34 20.52 -10.52
C LYS A 112 -4.94 19.92 -10.54
N ASP A 113 -3.94 20.81 -10.53
CA ASP A 113 -2.57 20.42 -10.23
C ASP A 113 -2.51 19.82 -8.82
N VAL A 114 -1.99 18.60 -8.73
CA VAL A 114 -1.82 17.85 -7.48
C VAL A 114 -0.34 17.59 -7.16
N SER A 115 0.58 18.21 -7.90
CA SER A 115 2.03 18.10 -7.68
C SER A 115 2.46 18.57 -6.29
N GLY A 116 1.75 19.57 -5.77
CA GLY A 116 2.02 20.20 -4.47
C GLY A 116 1.56 19.40 -3.25
N ILE A 117 0.89 18.26 -3.43
CA ILE A 117 0.43 17.43 -2.32
C ILE A 117 1.63 16.78 -1.63
N LYS A 118 1.75 17.06 -0.33
CA LYS A 118 2.81 16.52 0.53
C LYS A 118 2.22 15.70 1.66
N ASP A 119 2.93 14.65 2.06
CA ASP A 119 2.64 13.90 3.28
C ASP A 119 3.09 14.66 4.54
N SER A 120 2.87 14.06 5.72
CA SER A 120 3.28 14.65 7.01
C SER A 120 4.78 14.86 7.16
N ASN A 121 5.59 14.19 6.34
CA ASN A 121 7.05 14.28 6.32
C ASN A 121 7.56 15.25 5.23
N GLY A 122 6.66 15.89 4.48
CA GLY A 122 6.99 16.81 3.40
C GLY A 122 7.30 16.13 2.05
N VAL A 123 7.09 14.82 1.92
CA VAL A 123 7.33 14.07 0.69
C VAL A 123 6.28 14.44 -0.35
N PRO A 124 6.66 14.89 -1.55
CA PRO A 124 5.71 15.19 -2.61
C PRO A 124 5.16 13.89 -3.20
N VAL A 125 3.94 13.53 -2.82
CA VAL A 125 3.38 12.19 -3.04
C VAL A 125 3.22 11.87 -4.52
N ILE A 126 2.64 12.80 -5.29
CA ILE A 126 2.38 12.58 -6.72
C ILE A 126 3.68 12.52 -7.54
N PRO A 127 4.64 13.47 -7.39
CA PRO A 127 5.96 13.34 -8.01
C PRO A 127 6.67 12.02 -7.68
N ALA A 128 6.67 11.60 -6.41
CA ALA A 128 7.33 10.36 -6.00
C ALA A 128 6.73 9.11 -6.67
N LEU A 129 5.40 9.07 -6.86
CA LEU A 129 4.74 7.99 -7.60
C LEU A 129 5.13 8.01 -9.09
N LEU A 130 5.16 9.18 -9.72
CA LEU A 130 5.55 9.30 -11.13
C LEU A 130 7.01 8.90 -11.39
N ASP A 131 7.91 9.20 -10.46
CA ASP A 131 9.32 8.80 -10.54
C ASP A 131 9.50 7.28 -10.50
N ILE A 132 8.58 6.55 -9.87
CA ILE A 132 8.59 5.07 -9.86
C ILE A 132 8.09 4.53 -11.20
N VAL A 133 7.03 5.11 -11.77
CA VAL A 133 6.41 4.63 -13.02
C VAL A 133 7.28 4.92 -14.25
N ARG A 134 8.09 5.99 -14.22
CA ARG A 134 8.97 6.39 -15.34
C ARG A 134 10.30 5.64 -15.40
N LYS A 135 10.65 4.86 -14.38
CA LYS A 135 11.84 4.01 -14.35
C LYS A 135 11.55 2.66 -15.00
#